data_AF-A0AAD3HEB5-F1
#
_entry.id   AF-A0AAD3HEB5-F1
#
_cell.length_a   1.000
_cell.length_b   1.000
_cell.length_c   1.000
_cell.angle_alpha   90.00
_cell.angle_beta   90.00
_cell.angle_gamma   90.00
#
_symmetry.space_group_name_H-M   'P 1'
#
loop_
_entity.id
_entity.type
_entity.pdbx_description
1 polymer ?
#
loop_
_entity_poly.entity_id
_entity_poly.type
_entity_poly.pdbx_seq_one_letter_code
_entity_poly.pdbx_strand_id
1 'polypeptide(L)' 'MGEKEGFNEVAIEPLRQFAKDSMHLVKKCTKPDRKEFANIAKAVGVGFSIMGFIGFFVKLVHIPINNILVGG' A
#
# COMPACT_ATOMS: atom_id res chain seq x y z
N MET A 1 25.24 12.47 33.64
CA MET A 1 23.98 12.01 33.00
C MET A 1 23.28 13.21 32.36
N GLY A 2 23.83 13.80 31.30
CA GLY A 2 23.38 15.11 30.78
C GLY A 2 23.27 15.22 29.25
N GLU A 3 23.29 14.10 28.52
CA GLU A 3 23.27 14.11 27.04
C GLU A 3 21.93 13.64 26.44
N LYS A 4 21.01 13.10 27.27
CA LYS A 4 19.71 12.56 26.81
C LYS A 4 18.56 13.57 26.78
N GLU A 5 18.72 14.74 27.39
CA GLU A 5 17.65 15.74 27.51
C GLU A 5 17.62 16.68 26.28
N GLY A 6 18.79 17.04 25.73
CA GLY A 6 18.88 17.83 24.49
C GLY A 6 18.41 17.07 23.24
N PHE A 7 18.64 15.75 23.17
CA PHE A 7 18.13 14.93 22.06
C PHE A 7 16.60 14.79 22.10
N ASN A 8 16.00 14.66 23.29
CA ASN A 8 14.55 14.59 23.42
C ASN A 8 13.87 15.91 23.06
N GLU A 9 14.41 17.06 23.45
CA GLU A 9 13.84 18.36 23.08
C GLU A 9 14.01 18.63 21.57
N VAL A 10 15.21 18.38 21.02
CA VAL A 10 15.52 18.60 19.59
C VAL A 10 14.83 17.58 18.67
N ALA A 11 14.55 16.35 19.11
CA ALA A 11 13.90 15.33 18.27
C ALA A 11 12.41 15.16 18.55
N ILE A 12 11.95 15.18 19.80
CA ILE A 12 10.55 14.87 20.14
C ILE A 12 9.63 16.07 19.91
N GLU A 13 10.06 17.30 20.20
CA GLU A 13 9.23 18.47 19.96
C GLU A 13 8.87 18.68 18.47
N PRO A 14 9.82 18.63 17.50
CA PRO A 14 9.46 18.76 16.10
C PRO A 14 8.62 17.58 15.61
N LEU A 15 8.82 16.36 16.12
CA LEU A 15 7.97 15.21 15.80
C LEU A 15 6.54 15.38 16.33
N ARG A 16 6.39 15.95 17.53
CA ARG A 16 5.07 16.23 18.12
C ARG A 16 4.34 17.33 17.35
N GLN A 17 5.06 18.38 16.94
CA GLN A 17 4.53 19.43 16.07
C GLN A 17 4.10 18.86 14.72
N PHE A 18 4.97 18.06 14.08
CA PHE A 18 4.69 17.41 12.80
C PHE A 18 3.48 16.47 12.86
N ALA A 19 3.34 15.69 13.92
CA ALA A 19 2.18 14.82 14.12
C ALA A 19 0.88 15.63 14.24
N LYS A 20 0.93 16.77 14.94
CA LYS A 20 -0.20 17.68 15.10
C LYS A 20 -0.59 18.33 13.77
N ASP A 21 0.38 18.75 12.98
CA ASP A 21 0.18 19.37 11.67
C ASP A 21 -0.31 18.35 10.63
N SER A 22 0.23 17.12 10.65
CA SER A 22 -0.22 16.01 9.80
C SER A 22 -1.69 15.68 10.05
N MET A 23 -2.12 15.68 11.32
CA MET A 23 -3.51 15.43 11.68
C MET A 23 -4.43 16.58 11.27
N HIS A 24 -3.92 17.83 11.28
CA HIS A 24 -4.65 18.98 10.76
C HIS A 24 -4.84 18.91 9.24
N LEU A 25 -3.80 18.49 8.52
CA LEU A 25 -3.82 18.31 7.08
C LEU A 25 -4.85 17.25 6.67
N VAL A 26 -4.84 16.07 7.29
CA VAL A 26 -5.78 14.98 6.98
C VAL A 26 -7.24 15.39 7.26
N LYS A 27 -7.47 16.26 8.23
CA LYS A 27 -8.80 16.83 8.50
C LYS A 27 -9.23 17.87 7.46
N LYS A 28 -8.29 18.59 6.85
CA LYS A 28 -8.52 19.57 5.78
C LYS A 28 -8.77 18.89 4.42
N CYS A 29 -8.18 17.70 4.20
CA CYS A 29 -8.38 16.93 2.98
C CYS A 29 -9.85 16.57 2.77
N THR A 30 -10.34 16.75 1.54
CA THR A 30 -11.65 16.25 1.12
C THR A 30 -11.65 14.73 1.18
N LYS A 31 -12.44 14.14 2.09
CA LYS A 31 -12.61 12.69 2.16
C LYS A 31 -13.47 12.24 0.98
N PRO A 32 -13.10 11.14 0.30
CA PRO A 32 -13.88 10.64 -0.82
C PRO A 32 -15.28 10.26 -0.34
N ASP A 33 -16.29 10.58 -1.14
CA ASP A 33 -17.65 10.18 -0.86
C ASP A 33 -17.84 8.65 -1.06
N ARG A 34 -18.86 8.07 -0.44
CA ARG A 34 -19.17 6.64 -0.57
C ARG A 34 -19.32 6.21 -2.04
N LYS A 35 -19.89 7.07 -2.89
CA LYS A 35 -20.06 6.77 -4.32
C LYS A 35 -18.74 6.75 -5.08
N GLU A 36 -17.85 7.70 -4.78
CA GLU A 36 -16.52 7.78 -5.39
C GLU A 36 -15.66 6.58 -4.98
N PHE A 37 -15.68 6.25 -3.69
CA PHE A 37 -14.96 5.08 -3.18
C PHE A 37 -15.45 3.78 -3.84
N ALA A 38 -16.77 3.61 -4.00
CA ALA A 38 -17.33 2.43 -4.66
C ALA A 38 -16.92 2.33 -6.13
N ASN A 39 -16.85 3.46 -6.86
CA ASN A 39 -16.41 3.46 -8.25
C ASN A 39 -14.92 3.10 -8.39
N ILE A 40 -14.07 3.66 -7.54
CA ILE A 40 -12.63 3.35 -7.51
C ILE A 40 -12.43 1.88 -7.14
N ALA A 41 -13.11 1.39 -6.10
CA ALA A 41 -13.02 0.00 -5.65
C ALA A 41 -13.45 -0.98 -6.74
N LYS A 42 -14.49 -0.66 -7.52
CA LYS A 42 -14.90 -1.48 -8.68
C LYS A 42 -13.83 -1.50 -9.76
N ALA A 43 -13.28 -0.34 -10.14
CA ALA A 43 -12.24 -0.25 -11.16
C ALA A 43 -10.98 -1.03 -10.75
N VAL A 44 -10.53 -0.85 -9.50
CA VAL A 44 -9.38 -1.59 -8.94
C VAL A 44 -9.68 -3.08 -8.83
N GLY A 45 -10.89 -3.46 -8.41
CA GLY A 45 -11.31 -4.86 -8.33
C GLY A 45 -11.25 -5.58 -9.67
N VAL A 46 -11.72 -4.95 -10.74
CA VAL A 46 -11.63 -5.50 -12.10
C VAL A 46 -10.17 -5.64 -12.54
N GLY A 47 -9.35 -4.62 -12.31
CA GLY A 47 -7.91 -4.67 -12.61
C GLY A 47 -7.19 -5.80 -11.86
N PHE A 48 -7.48 -5.96 -10.56
CA PHE A 48 -6.93 -7.03 -9.74
C PHE A 48 -7.35 -8.41 -10.25
N SER A 49 -8.63 -8.59 -10.59
CA SER A 49 -9.11 -9.83 -11.18
C SER A 49 -8.37 -10.17 -12.47
N ILE A 50 -8.22 -9.23 -13.40
CA ILE A 50 -7.51 -9.47 -14.67
C ILE A 50 -6.06 -9.89 -14.42
N MET A 51 -5.33 -9.16 -13.58
CA MET A 51 -3.92 -9.48 -13.28
C MET A 51 -3.78 -10.84 -12.57
N GLY A 52 -4.71 -11.16 -11.67
CA GLY A 52 -4.77 -12.46 -11.00
C GLY A 52 -5.04 -13.61 -11.96
N PHE A 53 -6.01 -13.46 -12.86
CA PHE A 53 -6.32 -14.49 -13.86
C PHE A 53 -5.16 -14.72 -14.83
N ILE A 54 -4.55 -13.65 -15.36
CA ILE A 54 -3.39 -13.79 -16.26
C ILE A 54 -2.26 -14.56 -15.56
N GLY A 55 -1.94 -14.22 -14.32
CA GLY A 55 -0.91 -14.94 -13.54
C GLY A 55 -1.26 -16.42 -13.30
N PHE A 56 -2.53 -16.74 -13.06
CA PHE A 56 -2.98 -18.12 -12.88
C PHE A 56 -2.83 -18.94 -14.16
N PHE A 57 -3.27 -18.42 -15.31
CA PHE A 57 -3.17 -19.13 -16.59
C PHE A 57 -1.72 -19.31 -17.04
N VAL A 58 -0.86 -18.29 -16.89
CA VAL A 58 0.57 -18.39 -17.20
C VAL A 58 1.22 -19.49 -16.35
N LYS A 59 0.93 -19.53 -15.05
CA LYS A 59 1.46 -20.55 -14.15
C LYS A 59 0.94 -21.95 -14.48
N LEU A 60 -0.34 -22.08 -14.82
CA LEU A 60 -0.94 -23.35 -15.23
C LEU A 60 -0.32 -23.92 -16.51
N VAL A 61 0.00 -23.09 -17.51
CA VAL A 61 0.60 -23.56 -18.77
C VAL A 61 2.08 -23.90 -18.59
N HIS A 62 2.79 -23.16 -17.74
CA HIS A 62 4.22 -23.39 -17.53
C HIS A 62 4.53 -24.67 -16.73
N ILE A 63 3.65 -25.10 -15.80
CA ILE A 63 3.84 -26.34 -15.02
C ILE A 63 3.95 -27.61 -15.90
N PRO A 64 3.00 -27.92 -16.81
CA PRO A 64 3.09 -29.09 -17.66
C PRO A 64 4.22 -28.98 -18.69
N ILE A 65 4.49 -27.78 -19.21
CA ILE A 65 5.61 -27.54 -20.13
C ILE A 65 6.93 -27.85 -19.44
N ASN A 66 7.15 -27.33 -18.22
CA ASN A 66 8.36 -27.61 -17.47
C ASN A 66 8.49 -29.10 -17.11
N ASN A 67 7.38 -29.77 -16.79
CA ASN A 67 7.39 -31.21 -16.48
C ASN A 67 7.73 -32.08 -17.71
N ILE A 68 7.28 -31.71 -18.92
CA ILE A 68 7.65 -32.44 -20.16
C ILE A 68 9.08 -32.14 -20.59
N LEU A 69 9.57 -30.90 -20.40
CA LEU A 69 10.94 -30.53 -20.79
C LEU A 69 12.03 -31.05 -19.84
N VAL A 70 11.73 -31.15 -18.54
CA VAL A 70 12.69 -31.60 -17.52
C VAL A 70 12.66 -33.11 -17.28
N GLY A 71 11.55 -33.77 -17.62
CA GLY A 71 11.37 -35.22 -17.53
C GLY A 71 11.72 -35.98 -18.81
N GLY A 72 12.08 -35.26 -19.88
CA GLY A 72 12.65 -35.81 -21.11
C GLY A 72 14.17 -35.86 -21.08
#